data_AF-K2EPV1-F1
#
_entry.id   AF-K2EPV1-F1
#
_cell.length_a   1.000
_cell.length_b   1.000
_cell.length_c   1.000
_cell.angle_alpha   90.00
_cell.angle_beta   90.00
_cell.angle_gamma   90.00
#
_symmetry.space_group_name_H-M   'P 1'
#
loop_
_entity.id
_entity.type
_entity.pdbx_description
1 polymer ?
#
loop_
_entity_poly.entity_id
_entity_poly.type
_entity_poly.pdbx_seq_one_letter_code
_entity_poly.pdbx_strand_id
1 'polypeptide(L)'
;MLTQTGSKLTGAKIKFKDKAEEEIFKTVAIAQVGKYNSFETSFTLNPRDAVEVTLYYDLPATTTLSADSMAYTLYWQKQPGTQDDNFEFIFGSPFGLQSNVDKLSGVLSKDQSISVTLKPL
;
A
#
# COMPACT_ATOMS: atom_id res chain seq x y z
N MET A 1 2.49 -0.23 6.56
CA MET A 1 2.23 0.64 5.39
C MET A 1 1.50 1.88 5.87
N LEU A 2 1.87 3.08 5.42
CA LEU A 2 1.19 4.32 5.80
C LEU A 2 0.22 4.77 4.70
N THR A 3 -1.02 5.06 5.07
CA THR A 3 -2.08 5.54 4.18
C THR A 3 -2.70 6.82 4.72
N GLN A 4 -3.48 7.54 3.90
CA GLN A 4 -4.16 8.76 4.35
C GLN A 4 -5.18 8.44 5.46
N THR A 5 -5.38 9.39 6.39
CA THR A 5 -6.41 9.24 7.43
C THR A 5 -7.78 9.03 6.79
N GLY A 6 -8.53 8.05 7.31
CA GLY A 6 -9.83 7.65 6.78
C GLY A 6 -9.79 6.59 5.69
N SER A 7 -8.59 6.14 5.28
CA SER A 7 -8.45 4.95 4.42
C SER A 7 -8.90 3.72 5.21
N LYS A 8 -9.60 2.80 4.55
CA LYS A 8 -10.17 1.61 5.19
C LYS A 8 -9.55 0.36 4.61
N LEU A 9 -8.92 -0.47 5.45
CA LEU A 9 -8.47 -1.79 5.02
C LEU A 9 -9.68 -2.65 4.64
N THR A 10 -9.63 -3.30 3.49
CA THR A 10 -10.72 -4.14 2.93
C THR A 10 -10.32 -5.60 2.74
N GLY A 11 -9.02 -5.90 2.76
CA GLY A 11 -8.51 -7.27 2.70
C GLY A 11 -7.01 -7.31 2.99
N ALA A 12 -6.51 -8.45 3.44
CA ALA A 12 -5.07 -8.61 3.61
C ALA A 12 -4.67 -10.08 3.52
N LYS A 13 -3.59 -10.35 2.80
CA LYS A 13 -3.08 -11.69 2.56
C LYS A 13 -1.57 -11.76 2.75
N ILE A 14 -1.10 -12.94 3.15
CA ILE A 14 0.33 -13.25 3.25
C ILE A 14 0.62 -14.58 2.55
N LYS A 15 1.75 -14.64 1.87
CA LYS A 15 2.22 -15.85 1.20
C LYS A 15 3.71 -16.02 1.40
N PHE A 16 4.09 -17.07 2.13
CA PHE A 16 5.47 -17.50 2.24
C PHE A 16 5.83 -18.42 1.08
N LYS A 17 7.13 -18.48 0.75
CA LYS A 17 7.66 -19.45 -0.21
C LYS A 17 7.20 -20.88 0.16
N ASP A 18 6.63 -21.58 -0.81
CA ASP A 18 6.14 -22.96 -0.70
C ASP A 18 4.99 -23.21 0.29
N LYS A 19 4.33 -22.16 0.79
CA LYS A 19 3.08 -22.26 1.58
C LYS A 19 1.86 -21.78 0.79
N ALA A 20 0.69 -22.21 1.24
CA ALA A 20 -0.58 -21.67 0.75
C ALA A 20 -0.70 -20.18 1.12
N GLU A 21 -1.46 -19.44 0.31
CA GLU A 21 -1.85 -18.07 0.64
C GLU A 21 -2.78 -18.08 1.87
N GLU A 22 -2.49 -17.23 2.85
CA GLU A 22 -3.24 -17.12 4.10
C GLU A 22 -3.91 -15.74 4.20
N GLU A 23 -5.19 -15.69 4.58
CA GLU A 23 -5.92 -14.44 4.85
C GLU A 23 -5.56 -13.91 6.24
N ILE A 24 -4.97 -12.72 6.30
CA ILE A 24 -4.52 -12.06 7.54
C ILE A 24 -5.33 -10.79 7.86
N PHE A 25 -6.43 -10.53 7.17
CA PHE A 25 -7.25 -9.32 7.37
C PHE A 25 -7.61 -9.05 8.83
N LYS A 26 -7.93 -10.09 9.61
CA LYS A 26 -8.31 -9.96 11.02
C LYS A 26 -7.14 -9.76 11.98
N THR A 27 -5.90 -9.98 11.53
CA THR A 27 -4.69 -9.86 12.35
C THR A 27 -3.89 -8.60 12.03
N VAL A 28 -4.24 -7.88 10.96
CA VAL A 28 -3.64 -6.58 10.66
C VAL A 28 -4.08 -5.56 11.72
N ALA A 29 -3.10 -4.97 12.40
CA ALA A 29 -3.33 -3.86 13.30
C ALA A 29 -3.49 -2.57 12.49
N ILE A 30 -4.48 -1.77 12.88
CA ILE A 30 -4.72 -0.44 12.32
C ILE A 30 -4.39 0.59 13.40
N ALA A 31 -3.36 1.38 13.18
CA ALA A 31 -2.93 2.45 14.09
C ALA A 31 -2.98 3.82 13.40
N GLN A 32 -2.88 4.89 14.17
CA GLN A 32 -2.78 6.25 13.63
C GLN A 32 -1.40 6.81 13.94
N VAL A 33 -0.69 7.26 12.89
CA VAL A 33 0.65 7.84 12.97
C VAL A 33 0.60 9.27 12.43
N GLY A 34 0.36 10.22 13.32
CA GLY A 34 0.13 11.63 12.97
C GLY A 34 -1.13 11.79 12.10
N LYS A 35 -0.94 12.24 10.85
CA LYS A 35 -2.02 12.42 9.86
C LYS A 35 -2.27 11.21 8.96
N TYR A 36 -1.61 10.08 9.25
CA TYR A 36 -1.71 8.86 8.47
C TYR A 36 -2.32 7.72 9.29
N ASN A 37 -3.00 6.81 8.60
CA ASN A 37 -3.29 5.48 9.12
C ASN A 37 -2.09 4.58 8.85
N SER A 38 -1.83 3.64 9.74
CA SER A 38 -0.81 2.61 9.61
C SER A 38 -1.48 1.25 9.59
N PHE A 39 -1.25 0.47 8.53
CA PHE A 39 -1.61 -0.94 8.45
C PHE A 39 -0.38 -1.79 8.74
N GLU A 40 -0.46 -2.57 9.80
CA GLU A 40 0.68 -3.24 10.41
C GLU A 40 0.41 -4.74 10.55
N THR A 41 1.38 -5.55 10.15
CA THR A 41 1.37 -6.98 10.38
C THR A 41 2.78 -7.41 10.76
N SER A 42 2.88 -8.44 11.58
CA SER A 42 4.16 -9.07 11.93
C SER A 42 4.22 -10.48 11.33
N PHE A 43 5.43 -10.89 10.99
CA PHE A 43 5.71 -12.25 10.53
C PHE A 43 7.17 -12.57 10.84
N THR A 44 7.48 -13.86 10.91
CA THR A 44 8.85 -14.35 11.01
C THR A 44 9.31 -14.82 9.64
N LEU A 45 10.42 -14.27 9.17
CA LEU A 45 11.04 -14.65 7.90
C LEU A 45 12.41 -15.26 8.18
N ASN A 46 12.65 -16.49 7.69
CA ASN A 46 13.98 -17.08 7.81
C ASN A 46 14.95 -16.45 6.80
N PRO A 47 16.27 -16.54 7.04
CA PRO A 47 17.25 -16.09 6.07
C PRO A 47 17.05 -16.76 4.70
N ARG A 48 17.09 -15.96 3.62
CA ARG A 48 16.91 -16.37 2.21
C ARG A 48 15.50 -16.81 1.81
N ASP A 49 14.54 -16.79 2.73
CA ASP A 49 13.13 -16.98 2.38
C ASP A 49 12.53 -15.67 1.85
N ALA A 50 11.46 -15.81 1.08
CA ALA A 50 10.68 -14.68 0.56
C ALA A 50 9.25 -14.76 1.09
N VAL A 51 8.66 -13.59 1.29
CA VAL A 51 7.27 -13.42 1.70
C VAL A 51 6.63 -12.31 0.88
N GLU A 52 5.41 -12.55 0.45
CA GLU A 52 4.55 -11.58 -0.21
C GLU A 52 3.45 -11.17 0.76
N VAL A 53 3.27 -9.87 0.93
CA VAL A 53 2.19 -9.30 1.75
C VAL A 53 1.35 -8.42 0.83
N THR A 54 0.07 -8.75 0.71
CA THR A 54 -0.88 -8.02 -0.13
C THR A 54 -1.90 -7.33 0.78
N LEU A 55 -2.02 -6.01 0.65
CA LEU A 55 -2.98 -5.20 1.39
C LEU A 55 -3.95 -4.55 0.42
N TYR A 56 -5.25 -4.75 0.66
CA TYR A 56 -6.33 -4.10 -0.09
C TYR A 56 -6.97 -3.05 0.80
N TYR A 57 -7.18 -1.85 0.28
CA TYR A 57 -7.80 -0.76 1.03
C TYR A 57 -8.52 0.23 0.13
N ASP A 58 -9.55 0.84 0.68
CA ASP A 58 -10.27 1.95 0.07
C ASP A 58 -9.66 3.28 0.51
N LEU A 59 -9.62 4.24 -0.42
CA LEU A 59 -9.24 5.61 -0.11
C LEU A 59 -10.29 6.33 0.76
N PRO A 60 -9.89 7.34 1.56
CA PRO A 60 -10.83 8.11 2.37
C PRO A 60 -11.84 8.84 1.48
N ALA A 61 -13.12 8.86 1.89
CA ALA A 61 -14.17 9.64 1.22
C ALA A 61 -13.88 11.15 1.20
N THR A 62 -13.13 11.64 2.20
CA THR A 62 -12.66 13.03 2.30
C THR A 62 -11.46 13.34 1.42
N THR A 63 -10.92 12.34 0.70
CA THR A 63 -10.13 12.60 -0.52
C THR A 63 -11.10 13.04 -1.61
N THR A 64 -11.86 14.09 -1.33
CA THR A 64 -12.78 14.69 -2.26
C THR A 64 -11.89 15.31 -3.32
N LEU A 65 -11.86 14.65 -4.48
CA LEU A 65 -11.20 15.13 -5.68
C LEU A 65 -11.83 16.46 -6.06
N SER A 66 -11.30 17.56 -5.54
CA SER A 66 -11.67 18.89 -5.97
C SER A 66 -10.91 19.20 -7.27
N ALA A 67 -11.45 20.08 -8.10
CA ALA A 67 -10.82 20.51 -9.35
C ALA A 67 -9.38 21.05 -9.15
N ASP A 68 -9.03 21.41 -7.90
CA ASP A 68 -7.77 22.03 -7.53
C ASP A 68 -6.74 21.03 -6.94
N SER A 69 -7.13 19.79 -6.61
CA SER A 69 -6.30 18.85 -5.85
C SER A 69 -6.63 17.39 -6.15
N MET A 70 -6.06 16.85 -7.23
CA MET A 70 -6.21 15.45 -7.65
C MET A 70 -4.97 14.59 -7.38
N ALA A 71 -4.18 14.92 -6.35
CA ALA A 71 -2.94 14.20 -6.03
C ALA A 71 -3.07 13.36 -4.74
N TYR A 72 -2.64 12.11 -4.79
CA TYR A 72 -2.52 11.18 -3.69
C TYR A 72 -1.07 10.75 -3.53
N THR A 73 -0.49 10.97 -2.35
CA THR A 73 0.86 10.47 -2.04
C THR A 73 0.77 9.19 -1.22
N LEU A 74 1.31 8.12 -1.80
CA LEU A 74 1.57 6.85 -1.14
C LEU A 74 2.97 6.89 -0.52
N TYR A 75 3.11 6.47 0.74
CA TYR A 75 4.40 6.34 1.40
C TYR A 75 4.73 4.87 1.64
N TRP A 76 5.85 4.43 1.09
CA TRP A 76 6.39 3.09 1.29
C TRP A 76 7.67 3.14 2.10
N GLN A 77 7.68 2.39 3.20
CA GLN A 77 8.82 2.32 4.10
C GLN A 77 9.61 1.04 3.84
N LYS A 78 10.92 1.19 3.69
CA LYS A 78 11.87 0.10 3.58
C LYS A 78 11.88 -0.68 4.89
N GLN A 79 11.81 -2.00 4.83
CA GLN A 79 11.92 -2.80 6.04
C GLN A 79 13.39 -2.90 6.48
N PRO A 80 13.71 -2.64 7.76
CA PRO A 80 15.06 -2.85 8.28
C PRO A 80 15.48 -4.31 8.16
N GLY A 81 16.73 -4.56 7.79
CA GLY A 81 17.29 -5.91 7.74
C GLY A 81 16.97 -6.73 6.48
N THR A 82 16.16 -6.21 5.56
CA THR A 82 15.97 -6.81 4.23
C THR A 82 16.80 -6.09 3.16
N GLN A 83 17.12 -6.77 2.06
CA GLN A 83 17.82 -6.18 0.90
C GLN A 83 16.90 -6.20 -0.30
N ASP A 84 16.88 -5.10 -1.05
CA ASP A 84 16.18 -4.99 -2.34
C ASP A 84 14.72 -5.48 -2.30
N ASP A 85 13.88 -4.79 -1.52
CA ASP A 85 12.47 -5.18 -1.35
C ASP A 85 11.68 -4.87 -2.63
N ASN A 86 11.33 -5.92 -3.38
CA ASN A 86 10.45 -5.78 -4.53
C ASN A 86 9.06 -5.34 -4.07
N PHE A 87 8.48 -4.39 -4.78
CA PHE A 87 7.13 -3.91 -4.51
C PHE A 87 6.32 -3.80 -5.79
N GLU A 88 5.00 -3.94 -5.65
CA GLU A 88 4.04 -3.66 -6.70
C GLU A 88 2.84 -2.92 -6.12
N PHE A 89 2.54 -1.75 -6.68
CA PHE A 89 1.38 -0.95 -6.37
C PHE A 89 0.49 -0.85 -7.61
N ILE A 90 -0.77 -1.16 -7.42
CA ILE A 90 -1.81 -1.07 -8.45
C ILE A 90 -2.83 -0.06 -7.95
N PHE A 91 -3.12 0.95 -8.77
CA PHE A 91 -4.13 1.94 -8.46
C PHE A 91 -5.34 1.76 -9.37
N GLY A 92 -6.49 1.43 -8.78
CA GLY A 92 -7.75 1.39 -9.48
C GLY A 92 -8.31 2.79 -9.69
N SER A 93 -8.07 3.38 -10.87
CA SER A 93 -8.65 4.69 -11.22
C SER A 93 -10.18 4.65 -11.11
N PRO A 94 -10.81 5.62 -10.42
CA PRO A 94 -12.27 5.73 -10.37
C PRO A 94 -12.88 5.97 -11.76
N PHE A 95 -14.15 5.60 -11.94
CA PHE A 95 -14.85 5.84 -13.19
C PHE A 95 -14.84 7.33 -13.57
N GLY A 96 -14.53 7.62 -14.83
CA GLY A 96 -14.44 9.00 -15.35
C GLY A 96 -13.12 9.71 -15.08
N LEU A 97 -12.16 9.06 -14.39
CA LEU A 97 -10.85 9.61 -14.09
C LEU A 97 -9.73 8.70 -14.64
N GLN A 98 -8.63 9.33 -15.06
CA GLN A 98 -7.40 8.67 -15.46
C GLN A 98 -6.28 9.02 -14.49
N SER A 99 -5.54 8.02 -14.02
CA SER A 99 -4.34 8.25 -13.22
C SER A 99 -3.10 8.36 -14.10
N ASN A 100 -2.07 9.03 -13.60
CA ASN A 100 -0.72 8.94 -14.16
C ASN A 100 0.02 7.64 -13.77
N VAL A 101 -0.56 6.82 -12.87
CA VAL A 101 0.04 5.61 -12.32
C VAL A 101 -1.03 4.54 -12.12
N ASP A 102 -1.27 3.72 -13.14
CA ASP A 102 -2.20 2.58 -13.02
C ASP A 102 -1.52 1.37 -12.36
N LYS A 103 -0.22 1.20 -12.62
CA LYS A 103 0.64 0.17 -12.01
C LYS A 103 2.06 0.71 -11.87
N LEU A 104 2.67 0.49 -10.70
CA LEU A 104 4.06 0.80 -10.41
C LEU A 104 4.71 -0.39 -9.72
N SER A 105 5.82 -0.85 -10.26
CA SER A 105 6.65 -1.88 -9.65
C SER A 105 8.09 -1.41 -9.54
N GLY A 106 8.81 -1.84 -8.52
CA GLY A 106 10.21 -1.48 -8.35
C GLY A 106 10.88 -2.16 -7.18
N VAL A 107 12.09 -1.69 -6.87
CA VAL A 107 12.88 -2.15 -5.73
C VAL A 107 12.99 -1.00 -4.72
N LEU A 108 12.54 -1.24 -3.50
CA LEU A 108 12.77 -0.35 -2.37
C LEU A 108 14.16 -0.63 -1.80
N SER A 109 15.10 0.28 -2.08
CA SER A 109 16.41 0.36 -1.41
C SER A 109 16.44 1.40 -0.27
N LYS A 110 15.43 2.27 -0.23
CA LYS A 110 15.16 3.29 0.80
C LYS A 110 13.67 3.59 0.82
N ASP A 111 13.21 4.35 1.82
CA ASP A 111 11.84 4.87 1.86
C ASP A 111 11.52 5.67 0.59
N GLN A 112 10.32 5.48 0.06
CA GLN A 112 9.86 6.15 -1.15
C GLN A 112 8.46 6.72 -0.96
N SER A 113 8.21 7.85 -1.62
CA SER A 113 6.88 8.43 -1.77
C SER A 113 6.48 8.43 -3.24
N ILE A 114 5.28 7.96 -3.54
CA ILE A 114 4.74 7.89 -4.90
C ILE A 114 3.54 8.82 -4.97
N SER A 115 3.56 9.78 -5.89
CA SER A 115 2.44 10.70 -6.11
C SER A 115 1.61 10.26 -7.31
N VAL A 116 0.42 9.77 -7.04
CA VAL A 116 -0.63 9.47 -8.02
C VAL A 116 -1.43 10.75 -8.25
N THR A 117 -1.52 11.19 -9.49
CA THR A 117 -2.35 12.32 -9.93
C THR A 117 -3.47 11.79 -10.80
N LEU A 118 -4.70 12.17 -10.49
CA LEU A 118 -5.88 11.85 -11.27
C LEU A 118 -6.25 13.05 -12.15
N LYS A 119 -6.79 12.78 -13.33
CA LYS A 119 -7.33 13.79 -14.25
C LYS A 119 -8.67 13.31 -14.80
N PRO A 120 -9.63 14.20 -15.08
CA PRO A 120 -10.82 13.82 -15.85
C PRO A 120 -10.43 13.25 -17.21
N LEU A 121 -11.16 12.23 -17.66
CA LEU A 121 -11.07 11.69 -19.03
C LEU A 121 -11.56 12.70 -20.07
#